data_AF-A0A956CUT7-F1
#
_entry.id   AF-A0A956CUT7-F1
#
_cell.length_a   1.000
_cell.length_b   1.000
_cell.length_c   1.000
_cell.angle_alpha   90.00
_cell.angle_beta   90.00
_cell.angle_gamma   90.00
#
_symmetry.space_group_name_H-M   'P 1'
#
loop_
_entity.id
_entity.type
_entity.pdbx_description
1 polymer ?
#
loop_
_entity_poly.entity_id
_entity_poly.type
_entity_poly.pdbx_seq_one_letter_code
_entity_poly.pdbx_strand_id
1 'polypeptide(L)'
;DALALLDERVVIHVDRDYRDVSNATTLLFRLERAGVDVGDRWARHARFALEREGDHASAFADLHYALALAASGRLAHAARFVASMSDAAGDGFDACVRREVGVPLARAVVDLFSGRAAEAARTFDRLRDETLRIGGSHAQRRIVRWMHDAARAHAALAEAHP
;
A
#
# COMPACT_ATOMS: atom_id res chain seq x y z
N ASP A 1 9.38 -13.34 -19.93
CA ASP A 1 9.80 -12.12 -19.20
C ASP A 1 8.99 -12.01 -17.90
N ALA A 2 9.56 -11.46 -16.83
CA ALA A 2 8.87 -11.27 -15.56
C ALA A 2 7.64 -10.34 -15.70
N LEU A 3 7.73 -9.35 -16.60
CA LEU A 3 6.59 -8.50 -16.97
C LEU A 3 5.53 -9.26 -17.76
N ALA A 4 5.93 -10.11 -18.71
CA ALA A 4 4.99 -10.98 -19.42
C ALA A 4 4.26 -11.95 -18.48
N LEU A 5 4.95 -12.51 -17.47
CA LEU A 5 4.31 -13.38 -16.47
C LEU A 5 3.36 -12.60 -15.54
N LEU A 6 3.70 -11.34 -15.20
CA LEU A 6 2.80 -10.43 -14.49
C LEU A 6 1.54 -10.19 -15.34
N ASP A 7 1.72 -9.79 -16.59
CA ASP A 7 0.64 -9.44 -17.53
C ASP A 7 -0.24 -10.67 -17.89
N GLU A 8 0.35 -11.86 -17.95
CA GLU A 8 -0.36 -13.11 -18.29
C GLU A 8 -0.94 -13.85 -17.07
N ARG A 9 -0.38 -13.74 -15.86
CA ARG A 9 -0.81 -14.59 -14.72
C ARG A 9 -1.26 -13.84 -13.48
N VAL A 10 -0.96 -12.56 -13.36
CA VAL A 10 -1.35 -11.71 -12.21
C VAL A 10 -2.32 -10.61 -12.62
N VAL A 11 -2.27 -10.20 -13.89
CA VAL A 11 -3.12 -9.16 -14.49
C VAL A 11 -4.44 -9.72 -15.06
N ILE A 12 -4.71 -11.01 -14.87
CA ILE A 12 -5.99 -11.64 -15.24
C ILE A 12 -7.10 -11.14 -14.29
N HIS A 13 -7.94 -10.25 -14.82
CA HIS A 13 -9.21 -9.74 -14.29
C HIS A 13 -9.12 -8.81 -13.07
N VAL A 14 -8.96 -7.51 -13.33
CA VAL A 14 -9.10 -6.41 -12.35
C VAL A 14 -10.52 -6.30 -11.76
N ASP A 15 -11.42 -7.25 -12.00
CA ASP A 15 -12.86 -7.05 -11.83
C ASP A 15 -13.50 -7.85 -10.69
N ARG A 16 -12.79 -8.72 -9.95
CA ARG A 16 -13.49 -9.57 -8.95
C ARG A 16 -12.85 -9.75 -7.56
N ASP A 17 -11.54 -9.54 -7.36
CA ASP A 17 -10.93 -9.87 -6.05
C ASP A 17 -9.84 -8.87 -5.59
N TYR A 18 -9.87 -8.50 -4.30
CA TYR A 18 -8.83 -7.69 -3.67
C TYR A 18 -7.46 -8.38 -3.69
N ARG A 19 -7.43 -9.72 -3.71
CA ARG A 19 -6.20 -10.52 -3.77
C ARG A 19 -5.39 -10.25 -5.03
N ASP A 20 -6.05 -10.00 -6.16
CA ASP A 20 -5.37 -9.71 -7.43
C ASP A 20 -4.64 -8.37 -7.36
N VAL A 21 -5.28 -7.36 -6.76
CA VAL A 21 -4.64 -6.06 -6.49
C VAL A 21 -3.49 -6.21 -5.51
N SER A 22 -3.66 -6.94 -4.41
CA SER A 22 -2.59 -7.16 -3.44
C SER A 22 -1.36 -7.84 -4.05
N ASN A 23 -1.58 -8.87 -4.88
CA ASN A 23 -0.51 -9.55 -5.59
C ASN A 23 0.19 -8.64 -6.60
N ALA A 24 -0.59 -7.92 -7.41
CA ALA A 24 -0.07 -7.05 -8.45
C ALA A 24 0.77 -5.91 -7.85
N THR A 25 0.22 -5.17 -6.89
CA THR A 25 0.93 -4.07 -6.20
C THR A 25 2.20 -4.55 -5.48
N THR A 26 2.19 -5.74 -4.89
CA THR A 26 3.40 -6.35 -4.30
C THR A 26 4.47 -6.62 -5.36
N LEU A 27 4.10 -7.12 -6.54
CA LEU A 27 5.05 -7.40 -7.61
C LEU A 27 5.55 -6.11 -8.28
N LEU A 28 4.66 -5.14 -8.55
CA LEU A 28 5.02 -3.83 -9.10
C LEU A 28 6.04 -3.12 -8.20
N PHE A 29 5.77 -3.06 -6.90
CA PHE A 29 6.68 -2.43 -5.94
C PHE A 29 8.08 -3.08 -5.94
N ARG A 30 8.16 -4.41 -6.11
CA ARG A 30 9.44 -5.11 -6.21
C ARG A 30 10.18 -4.79 -7.51
N LEU A 31 9.46 -4.75 -8.62
CA LEU A 31 10.03 -4.51 -9.95
C LEU A 31 10.63 -3.11 -10.03
N GLU A 32 9.89 -2.09 -9.59
CA GLU A 32 10.41 -0.71 -9.53
C GLU A 32 11.66 -0.60 -8.65
N ARG A 33 11.65 -1.25 -7.48
CA ARG A 33 12.83 -1.29 -6.61
C ARG A 33 14.03 -2.04 -7.20
N ALA A 34 13.79 -2.92 -8.16
CA ALA A 34 14.84 -3.57 -8.93
C ALA A 34 15.28 -2.74 -10.16
N GLY A 35 14.76 -1.52 -10.32
CA GLY A 35 15.07 -0.63 -11.45
C GLY A 35 14.33 -0.99 -12.73
N VAL A 36 13.29 -1.82 -12.67
CA VAL A 36 12.46 -2.19 -13.83
C VAL A 36 11.40 -1.12 -14.05
N ASP A 37 11.30 -0.62 -15.28
CA ASP A 37 10.19 0.26 -15.69
C ASP A 37 8.88 -0.53 -15.76
N VAL A 38 7.93 -0.18 -14.90
CA VAL A 38 6.61 -0.82 -14.82
C VAL A 38 5.54 -0.11 -15.67
N GLY A 39 5.88 1.00 -16.33
CA GLY A 39 4.98 1.76 -17.20
C GLY A 39 3.74 2.27 -16.47
N ASP A 40 2.57 2.11 -17.10
CA ASP A 40 1.28 2.63 -16.61
C ASP A 40 0.52 1.68 -15.67
N ARG A 41 1.14 0.56 -15.27
CA ARG A 41 0.47 -0.52 -14.51
C ARG A 41 -0.09 -0.04 -13.17
N TRP A 42 0.59 0.87 -12.47
CA TRP A 42 0.05 1.50 -11.27
C TRP A 42 -1.26 2.26 -11.53
N ALA A 43 -1.35 2.98 -12.64
CA ALA A 43 -2.55 3.74 -12.99
C ALA A 43 -3.76 2.84 -13.29
N ARG A 44 -3.53 1.60 -13.75
CA ARG A 44 -4.60 0.60 -13.91
C ARG A 44 -5.15 0.15 -12.56
N HIS A 45 -4.30 -0.16 -11.60
CA HIS A 45 -4.74 -0.57 -10.25
C HIS A 45 -5.30 0.60 -9.43
N ALA A 46 -4.79 1.82 -9.63
CA ALA A 46 -5.32 3.01 -8.99
C ALA A 46 -6.77 3.30 -9.40
N ARG A 47 -7.15 3.04 -10.66
CA ARG A 47 -8.54 3.16 -11.12
C ARG A 47 -9.47 2.25 -10.34
N PHE A 48 -9.09 0.99 -10.16
CA PHE A 48 -9.86 0.06 -9.34
C PHE A 48 -9.91 0.49 -7.87
N ALA A 49 -8.80 0.98 -7.31
CA ALA A 49 -8.76 1.46 -5.92
C ALA A 49 -9.73 2.63 -5.68
N LEU A 50 -9.95 3.51 -6.67
CA LEU A 50 -10.91 4.62 -6.58
C LEU A 50 -12.36 4.12 -6.43
N GLU A 51 -12.71 2.97 -7.01
CA GLU A 51 -14.05 2.38 -6.92
C GLU A 51 -14.31 1.70 -5.57
N ARG A 52 -13.29 1.59 -4.70
CA ARG A 52 -13.35 0.93 -3.39
C ARG A 52 -13.41 1.89 -2.21
N GLU A 53 -13.46 3.20 -2.46
CA GLU A 53 -13.64 4.22 -1.41
C GLU A 53 -14.96 3.92 -0.66
N GLY A 54 -14.89 3.69 0.65
CA GLY A 54 -16.05 3.41 1.51
C GLY A 54 -16.39 1.95 1.78
N ASP A 55 -15.76 0.97 1.10
CA ASP A 55 -15.97 -0.47 1.38
C ASP A 55 -15.29 -0.87 2.70
N HIS A 56 -13.97 -0.65 2.79
CA HIS A 56 -13.15 -0.81 4.01
C HIS A 56 -13.35 -2.12 4.79
N ALA A 57 -13.76 -3.18 4.09
CA ALA A 57 -14.00 -4.51 4.65
C ALA A 57 -12.71 -5.22 5.09
N SER A 58 -11.54 -4.79 4.61
CA SER A 58 -10.25 -5.39 4.97
C SER A 58 -9.13 -4.36 4.98
N ALA A 59 -8.52 -4.17 6.14
CA ALA A 59 -7.32 -3.32 6.30
C ALA A 59 -6.16 -3.77 5.39
N PHE A 60 -6.08 -5.07 5.09
CA PHE A 60 -5.09 -5.59 4.14
C PHE A 60 -5.40 -5.17 2.71
N ALA A 61 -6.65 -5.24 2.26
CA ALA A 61 -7.02 -4.75 0.92
C ALA A 61 -6.79 -3.23 0.82
N ASP A 62 -7.26 -2.48 1.82
CA ASP A 62 -7.14 -1.04 1.92
C ASP A 62 -5.68 -0.55 1.81
N LEU A 63 -4.73 -1.25 2.44
CA LEU A 63 -3.31 -0.95 2.34
C LEU A 63 -2.81 -0.98 0.88
N HIS A 64 -3.23 -1.98 0.09
CA HIS A 64 -2.81 -2.11 -1.30
C HIS A 64 -3.53 -1.11 -2.21
N TYR A 65 -4.77 -0.72 -1.89
CA TYR A 65 -5.47 0.36 -2.57
C TYR A 65 -4.79 1.71 -2.34
N ALA A 66 -4.47 2.04 -1.08
CA ALA A 66 -3.72 3.25 -0.74
C ALA A 66 -2.35 3.29 -1.44
N LEU A 67 -1.65 2.15 -1.50
CA LEU A 67 -0.39 2.03 -2.24
C LEU A 67 -0.57 2.25 -3.74
N ALA A 68 -1.57 1.63 -4.37
CA ALA A 68 -1.81 1.83 -5.79
C ALA A 68 -2.11 3.29 -6.14
N LEU A 69 -2.93 3.96 -5.31
CA LEU A 69 -3.21 5.39 -5.46
C LEU A 69 -1.93 6.22 -5.32
N ALA A 70 -1.16 6.00 -4.25
CA ALA A 70 0.06 6.76 -3.96
C ALA A 70 1.15 6.56 -5.02
N ALA A 71 1.45 5.32 -5.38
CA ALA A 71 2.47 4.99 -6.39
C ALA A 71 2.11 5.48 -7.79
N SER A 72 0.82 5.66 -8.07
CA SER A 72 0.35 6.27 -9.32
C SER A 72 0.35 7.80 -9.34
N GLY A 73 0.90 8.45 -8.30
CA GLY A 73 0.95 9.92 -8.16
C GLY A 73 -0.35 10.56 -7.69
N ARG A 74 -1.41 9.78 -7.39
CA ARG A 74 -2.73 10.28 -6.97
C ARG A 74 -2.79 10.52 -5.45
N LEU A 75 -1.83 11.27 -4.92
CA LEU A 75 -1.65 11.45 -3.47
C LEU A 75 -2.89 12.05 -2.77
N ALA A 76 -3.59 12.99 -3.41
CA ALA A 76 -4.83 13.55 -2.87
C ALA A 76 -5.94 12.49 -2.71
N HIS A 77 -6.06 11.58 -3.67
CA HIS A 77 -7.00 10.47 -3.58
C HIS A 77 -6.56 9.45 -2.54
N ALA A 78 -5.26 9.15 -2.45
CA ALA A 78 -4.74 8.26 -1.41
C ALA A 78 -5.02 8.81 0.00
N ALA A 79 -4.81 10.11 0.22
CA ALA A 79 -5.10 10.77 1.49
C ALA A 79 -6.60 10.74 1.83
N ARG A 80 -7.47 10.99 0.85
CA ARG A 80 -8.92 10.86 1.01
C ARG A 80 -9.36 9.44 1.34
N PHE A 81 -8.79 8.45 0.66
CA PHE A 81 -9.06 7.03 0.93
C PHE A 81 -8.67 6.65 2.37
N VAL A 82 -7.53 7.13 2.88
CA VAL A 82 -7.13 6.91 4.28
C VAL A 82 -8.07 7.63 5.26
N ALA A 83 -8.58 8.80 4.91
CA ALA A 83 -9.59 9.48 5.72
C ALA A 83 -10.89 8.66 5.77
N SER A 84 -11.39 8.16 4.64
CA SER A 84 -12.59 7.33 4.61
C SER A 84 -12.43 6.02 5.38
N MET A 85 -11.23 5.41 5.40
CA MET A 85 -10.94 4.26 6.28
C MET A 85 -11.12 4.60 7.76
N SER A 86 -10.77 5.82 8.15
CA SER A 86 -10.86 6.31 9.53
C SER A 86 -12.31 6.58 9.94
N ASP A 87 -13.09 7.13 9.01
CA ASP A 87 -14.50 7.47 9.19
C ASP A 87 -15.43 6.25 9.05
N ALA A 88 -14.94 5.16 8.47
CA ALA A 88 -15.69 3.93 8.28
C ALA A 88 -16.23 3.41 9.63
N ALA A 89 -17.56 3.33 9.71
CA ALA A 89 -18.25 2.74 10.84
C ALA A 89 -17.88 1.25 11.00
N GLY A 90 -18.11 0.72 12.20
CA GLY A 90 -17.92 -0.69 12.50
C GLY A 90 -17.43 -0.94 13.91
N ASP A 91 -17.76 -2.12 14.39
CA ASP A 91 -17.41 -2.66 15.69
C ASP A 91 -16.63 -3.98 15.55
N GLY A 92 -16.25 -4.57 16.67
CA GLY A 92 -15.52 -5.84 16.70
C GLY A 92 -14.05 -5.74 16.27
N PHE A 93 -13.48 -6.92 16.01
CA PHE A 93 -12.04 -7.10 15.80
C PHE A 93 -11.54 -6.39 14.53
N ASP A 94 -12.25 -6.52 13.41
CA ASP A 94 -11.81 -5.93 12.14
C ASP A 94 -11.79 -4.40 12.18
N ALA A 95 -12.80 -3.79 12.82
CA ALA A 95 -12.82 -2.34 13.03
C ALA A 95 -11.71 -1.87 13.98
N CYS A 96 -11.38 -2.66 15.00
CA CYS A 96 -10.23 -2.42 15.88
C CYS A 96 -8.91 -2.47 15.10
N VAL A 97 -8.68 -3.54 14.33
CA VAL A 97 -7.49 -3.71 13.49
C VAL A 97 -7.37 -2.60 12.45
N ARG A 98 -8.47 -2.21 11.80
CA ARG A 98 -8.49 -1.09 10.87
C ARG A 98 -8.03 0.20 11.54
N ARG A 99 -8.58 0.55 12.71
CA ARG A 99 -8.23 1.79 13.43
C ARG A 99 -6.79 1.78 13.96
N GLU A 100 -6.36 0.69 14.58
CA GLU A 100 -5.07 0.64 15.28
C GLU A 100 -3.89 0.37 14.36
N VAL A 101 -4.10 -0.37 13.26
CA VAL A 101 -3.03 -0.87 12.39
C VAL A 101 -3.25 -0.42 10.95
N GLY A 102 -4.45 -0.67 10.39
CA GLY A 102 -4.75 -0.40 8.99
C GLY A 102 -4.59 1.06 8.56
N VAL A 103 -5.29 1.96 9.26
CA VAL A 103 -5.25 3.41 9.01
C VAL A 103 -3.84 3.97 9.19
N PRO A 104 -3.11 3.70 10.29
CA PRO A 104 -1.73 4.14 10.42
C PRO A 104 -0.78 3.60 9.34
N LEU A 105 -0.90 2.32 8.94
CA LEU A 105 -0.08 1.77 7.86
C LEU A 105 -0.37 2.44 6.52
N ALA A 106 -1.65 2.61 6.16
CA ALA A 106 -2.03 3.26 4.92
C ALA A 106 -1.59 4.74 4.91
N ARG A 107 -1.62 5.42 6.06
CA ARG A 107 -1.07 6.77 6.21
C ARG A 107 0.44 6.82 6.00
N ALA A 108 1.18 5.86 6.55
CA ALA A 108 2.62 5.75 6.33
C ALA A 108 2.99 5.56 4.84
N VAL A 109 2.13 4.85 4.09
CA VAL A 109 2.27 4.77 2.63
C VAL A 109 2.11 6.15 2.00
N VAL A 110 1.06 6.90 2.33
CA VAL A 110 0.88 8.27 1.80
C VAL A 110 2.06 9.16 2.17
N ASP A 111 2.56 9.08 3.40
CA ASP A 111 3.72 9.84 3.87
C ASP A 111 4.99 9.51 3.05
N LEU A 112 5.26 8.22 2.81
CA LEU A 112 6.39 7.77 2.01
C LEU A 112 6.40 8.40 0.61
N PHE A 113 5.26 8.38 -0.08
CA PHE A 113 5.14 8.95 -1.43
C PHE A 113 4.94 10.47 -1.45
N SER A 114 4.68 11.10 -0.30
CA SER A 114 4.58 12.57 -0.16
C SER A 114 5.89 13.24 0.28
N GLY A 115 7.01 12.51 0.29
CA GLY A 115 8.31 13.01 0.74
C GLY A 115 8.49 13.08 2.27
N ARG A 116 7.50 12.61 3.05
CA ARG A 116 7.56 12.51 4.52
C ARG A 116 8.13 11.16 4.96
N ALA A 117 9.30 10.83 4.45
CA ALA A 117 9.89 9.50 4.60
C ALA A 117 10.24 9.17 6.07
N ALA A 118 10.66 10.17 6.86
CA ALA A 118 10.97 9.98 8.27
C ALA A 118 9.72 9.64 9.10
N GLU A 119 8.60 10.31 8.82
CA GLU A 119 7.29 10.03 9.43
C GLU A 119 6.79 8.63 9.08
N ALA A 120 6.93 8.25 7.81
CA ALA A 120 6.60 6.91 7.33
C ALA A 120 7.43 5.84 8.05
N ALA A 121 8.76 6.03 8.13
CA ALA A 121 9.66 5.09 8.79
C ALA A 121 9.31 4.90 10.27
N ARG A 122 9.08 6.00 11.01
CA ARG A 122 8.66 5.94 12.43
C ARG A 122 7.36 5.17 12.61
N THR A 123 6.40 5.34 11.70
CA THR A 123 5.13 4.63 11.75
C THR A 123 5.30 3.14 11.45
N PHE A 124 6.11 2.78 10.44
CA PHE A 124 6.40 1.37 10.12
C PHE A 124 7.20 0.67 11.24
N ASP A 125 8.14 1.35 11.89
CA ASP A 125 8.86 0.81 13.05
C ASP A 125 7.89 0.52 14.21
N ARG A 126 7.00 1.47 14.54
CA ARG A 126 6.00 1.30 15.62
C ARG A 126 5.04 0.13 15.39
N LEU A 127 4.71 -0.17 14.14
CA LEU A 127 3.69 -1.16 13.78
C LEU A 127 4.26 -2.51 13.32
N ARG A 128 5.59 -2.68 13.37
CA ARG A 128 6.29 -3.84 12.78
C ARG A 128 5.69 -5.18 13.21
N ASP A 129 5.43 -5.33 14.51
CA ASP A 129 4.95 -6.57 15.11
C ASP A 129 3.41 -6.74 15.01
N GLU A 130 2.71 -5.65 14.70
CA GLU A 130 1.25 -5.60 14.56
C GLU A 130 0.78 -5.98 13.15
N THR A 131 1.69 -6.01 12.17
CA THR A 131 1.35 -6.25 10.74
C THR A 131 0.65 -7.59 10.48
N LEU A 132 0.78 -8.58 11.36
CA LEU A 132 0.05 -9.84 11.23
C LEU A 132 -1.47 -9.66 11.36
N ARG A 133 -1.91 -8.66 12.14
CA ARG A 133 -3.33 -8.44 12.47
C ARG A 133 -4.17 -8.04 11.26
N ILE A 134 -3.60 -7.36 10.28
CA ILE A 134 -4.35 -6.96 9.07
C ILE A 134 -4.70 -8.14 8.15
N GLY A 135 -4.13 -9.33 8.37
CA GLY A 135 -4.36 -10.51 7.54
C GLY A 135 -3.44 -10.61 6.32
N GLY A 136 -3.83 -11.43 5.33
CA GLY A 136 -3.02 -11.76 4.15
C GLY A 136 -2.00 -12.89 4.39
N SER A 137 -1.18 -13.19 3.39
CA SER A 137 -0.07 -14.15 3.53
C SER A 137 1.24 -13.48 3.96
N HIS A 138 2.21 -14.27 4.45
CA HIS A 138 3.56 -13.78 4.73
C HIS A 138 4.24 -13.15 3.50
N ALA A 139 3.99 -13.73 2.31
CA ALA A 139 4.56 -13.22 1.06
C ALA A 139 4.00 -11.84 0.70
N GLN A 140 2.69 -11.62 0.93
CA GLN A 140 2.02 -10.35 0.65
C GLN A 140 2.37 -9.28 1.68
N ARG A 141 2.39 -9.61 2.97
CA ARG A 141 2.80 -8.65 4.02
C ARG A 141 4.26 -8.22 3.94
N ARG A 142 5.10 -8.94 3.18
CA ARG A 142 6.49 -8.55 2.95
C ARG A 142 6.61 -7.16 2.31
N ILE A 143 5.57 -6.69 1.61
CA ILE A 143 5.51 -5.34 1.08
C ILE A 143 5.66 -4.26 2.17
N VAL A 144 5.12 -4.47 3.38
CA VAL A 144 5.26 -3.51 4.49
C VAL A 144 6.72 -3.36 4.89
N ARG A 145 7.46 -4.47 4.95
CA ARG A 145 8.91 -4.44 5.23
C ARG A 145 9.67 -3.71 4.13
N TRP A 146 9.35 -3.93 2.85
CA TRP A 146 10.02 -3.20 1.79
C TRP A 146 9.68 -1.71 1.80
N MET A 147 8.42 -1.32 2.01
CA MET A 147 8.06 0.10 2.15
C MET A 147 8.78 0.77 3.32
N HIS A 148 8.93 0.04 4.43
CA HIS A 148 9.74 0.48 5.56
C HIS A 148 11.22 0.69 5.18
N ASP A 149 11.85 -0.27 4.52
CA ASP A 149 13.24 -0.14 4.08
C ASP A 149 13.41 1.05 3.11
N ALA A 150 12.43 1.31 2.23
CA ALA A 150 12.42 2.49 1.37
C ALA A 150 12.32 3.78 2.20
N ALA A 151 11.40 3.83 3.16
CA ALA A 151 11.22 5.00 4.03
C ALA A 151 12.51 5.35 4.79
N ARG A 152 13.20 4.34 5.33
CA ARG A 152 14.49 4.54 6.02
C ARG A 152 15.58 5.04 5.08
N ALA A 153 15.68 4.48 3.88
CA ALA A 153 16.66 4.91 2.90
C ALA A 153 16.40 6.37 2.44
N HIS A 154 15.14 6.71 2.16
CA HIS A 154 14.77 8.07 1.76
C HIS A 154 14.99 9.10 2.89
N ALA A 155 14.67 8.75 4.14
CA ALA A 155 14.92 9.60 5.30
C ALA A 155 16.43 9.88 5.47
N ALA A 156 17.27 8.85 5.40
CA ALA A 156 18.72 8.99 5.50
C ALA A 156 19.31 9.87 4.38
N LEU A 157 18.78 9.76 3.16
CA LEU A 157 19.21 10.59 2.03
C LEU A 157 18.84 12.07 2.23
N ALA A 158 17.66 12.35 2.77
CA ALA A 158 17.20 13.71 3.06
C ALA A 158 18.02 14.35 4.20
N GLU A 159 18.36 13.60 5.25
CA GLU A 159 19.24 14.07 6.33
C GLU A 159 20.65 14.38 5.86
N ALA A 160 21.16 13.64 4.86
CA ALA A 160 22.47 13.87 4.28
C ALA A 160 22.52 15.10 3.34
N HIS A 161 21.37 15.59 2.86
CA HIS A 161 21.25 16.70 1.90
C HIS A 161 20.12 17.67 2.30
N PRO A 162 20.33 18.51 3.34
CA PRO A 162 19.29 19.36 3.93
C PRO A 162 18.87 20.54 3.06
#